data_AF-A0A1L9UDH6-F1
#
_entry.id   AF-A0A1L9UDH6-F1
#
_cell.length_a   1.000
_cell.length_b   1.000
_cell.length_c   1.000
_cell.angle_alpha   90.00
_cell.angle_beta   90.00
_cell.angle_gamma   90.00
#
_symmetry.space_group_name_H-M   'P 1'
#
loop_
_entity.id
_entity.type
_entity.pdbx_description
1 polymer ?
#
loop_
_entity_poly.entity_id
_entity_poly.type
_entity_poly.pdbx_seq_one_letter_code
_entity_poly.pdbx_strand_id
1 'polypeptide(L)'
;MHPTGYQSYEVRIQILTLWAYGVSTQEISTKMNVPLRTIQGIVKRAKERGYNPQADFRIRREYVEDGKRSGRPKNRLQPEERSGHEDVSGNDTDN
;
A
#
# COMPACT_ATOMS: atom_id res chain seq x y z
N MET A 1 6.24 8.63 10.79
CA MET A 1 5.00 8.51 9.98
C MET A 1 5.33 7.60 8.80
N HIS A 2 4.88 6.33 8.81
CA HIS A 2 5.17 5.41 7.70
C HIS A 2 4.29 5.77 6.50
N PRO A 3 4.85 5.82 5.28
CA PRO A 3 4.10 6.19 4.08
C PRO A 3 2.93 5.22 3.89
N THR A 4 1.74 5.81 3.77
CA THR A 4 0.47 5.15 3.51
C THR A 4 0.53 4.48 2.13
N GLY A 5 0.86 3.20 2.11
CA GLY A 5 0.84 2.45 0.86
C GLY A 5 1.09 0.96 1.00
N TYR A 6 1.83 0.50 2.01
CA TYR A 6 2.16 -0.91 2.14
C TYR A 6 2.54 -1.24 3.58
N GLN A 7 2.03 -2.35 4.12
CA GLN A 7 2.55 -2.89 5.38
C GLN A 7 3.50 -4.02 5.04
N SER A 8 4.67 -4.07 5.68
CA SER A 8 5.60 -5.18 5.51
C SER A 8 4.92 -6.50 5.91
N TYR A 9 5.49 -7.62 5.46
CA TYR A 9 5.06 -8.94 5.91
C TYR A 9 5.10 -9.04 7.43
N GLU A 10 6.14 -8.49 8.05
CA GLU A 10 6.35 -8.46 9.50
C GLU A 10 5.18 -7.83 10.25
N VAL A 11 4.73 -6.64 9.82
CA VAL A 11 3.60 -5.94 10.46
C VAL A 11 2.33 -6.77 10.37
N ARG A 12 2.06 -7.37 9.21
CA ARG A 12 0.85 -8.21 9.00
C ARG A 12 0.90 -9.48 9.84
N ILE A 13 2.05 -10.15 9.88
CA ILE A 13 2.28 -11.33 10.71
C ILE A 13 2.05 -10.96 12.18
N GLN A 14 2.67 -9.88 12.67
CA GLN A 14 2.55 -9.48 14.07
C GLN A 14 1.11 -9.10 14.46
N ILE A 15 0.38 -8.40 13.57
CA ILE A 15 -1.06 -8.13 13.77
C ILE A 15 -1.85 -9.43 13.90
N LEU A 16 -1.65 -10.39 12.98
CA LEU A 16 -2.37 -11.66 13.00
C LEU A 16 -2.00 -12.50 14.22
N THR A 17 -0.74 -12.49 14.66
CA THR A 17 -0.28 -13.17 15.87
C THR A 17 -1.01 -12.61 17.09
N LEU A 18 -0.97 -11.29 17.30
CA LEU A 18 -1.62 -10.65 18.46
C LEU A 18 -3.14 -10.88 18.45
N TRP A 19 -3.77 -10.76 17.29
CA TRP A 19 -5.20 -11.02 17.14
C TRP A 19 -5.55 -12.48 17.46
N ALA A 20 -4.75 -13.43 16.96
CA ALA A 20 -4.93 -14.85 17.24
C ALA A 20 -4.73 -15.20 18.73
N TYR A 21 -3.86 -14.48 19.44
CA TYR A 21 -3.71 -14.55 20.89
C TYR A 21 -4.85 -13.90 21.69
N GLY A 22 -5.85 -13.31 21.02
CA GLY A 22 -7.02 -12.70 21.67
C GLY A 22 -6.86 -11.23 22.04
N VAL A 23 -5.78 -10.56 21.60
CA VAL A 23 -5.61 -9.12 21.82
C VAL A 23 -6.64 -8.34 20.99
N SER A 24 -7.30 -7.37 21.60
CA SER A 24 -8.32 -6.56 20.92
C SER A 24 -7.71 -5.73 19.79
N THR A 25 -8.48 -5.52 18.71
CA THR A 25 -8.00 -4.74 17.56
C THR A 25 -7.68 -3.28 17.91
N GLN A 26 -8.36 -2.73 18.92
CA GLN A 26 -8.12 -1.39 19.46
C GLN A 26 -6.76 -1.33 20.16
N GLU A 27 -6.45 -2.32 20.99
CA GLU A 27 -5.15 -2.39 21.67
C GLU A 27 -4.00 -2.59 20.66
N ILE A 28 -4.19 -3.46 19.65
CA ILE A 28 -3.21 -3.63 18.56
C ILE A 28 -3.00 -2.31 17.82
N SER A 29 -4.07 -1.56 17.54
CA SER A 29 -4.02 -0.26 16.86
C SER A 29 -3.14 0.72 17.62
N THR A 30 -3.35 0.83 18.94
CA THR A 30 -2.56 1.69 19.82
C THR A 30 -1.10 1.24 19.92
N LYS A 31 -0.85 -0.05 20.14
CA LYS A 31 0.51 -0.60 20.33
C LYS A 31 1.37 -0.52 19.08
N MET A 32 0.79 -0.79 17.91
CA MET A 32 1.52 -0.83 16.65
C MET A 32 1.44 0.49 15.86
N ASN A 33 0.68 1.47 16.36
CA ASN A 33 0.40 2.72 15.64
C ASN A 33 -0.12 2.47 14.21
N VAL A 34 -1.03 1.50 14.08
CA VAL A 34 -1.66 1.12 12.82
C VAL A 34 -3.15 1.49 12.88
N PRO A 35 -3.73 2.14 11.86
CA PRO A 35 -5.15 2.46 11.85
C PRO A 35 -6.03 1.21 12.01
N LEU A 36 -7.04 1.30 12.87
CA LEU A 36 -7.97 0.20 13.18
C LEU A 36 -8.57 -0.43 11.92
N ARG A 37 -8.98 0.39 10.94
CA ARG A 37 -9.51 -0.07 9.65
C ARG A 37 -8.53 -0.97 8.90
N THR A 38 -7.24 -0.67 8.99
CA THR A 38 -6.19 -1.45 8.34
C THR A 38 -6.02 -2.80 9.02
N ILE A 39 -6.01 -2.85 10.35
CA ILE A 39 -5.98 -4.11 11.13
C ILE A 39 -7.17 -4.99 10.77
N GLN A 40 -8.38 -4.42 10.78
CA GLN A 40 -9.60 -5.14 10.41
C GLN A 40 -9.52 -5.69 8.98
N GLY A 41 -9.01 -4.91 8.04
CA GLY A 41 -8.80 -5.34 6.66
C GLY A 41 -7.82 -6.51 6.53
N ILE A 42 -6.77 -6.56 7.34
CA ILE A 42 -5.79 -7.65 7.36
C ILE A 42 -6.42 -8.93 7.93
N VAL A 43 -7.07 -8.83 9.08
CA VAL A 43 -7.77 -9.96 9.71
C VAL A 43 -8.83 -10.52 8.76
N LYS A 44 -9.61 -9.64 8.11
CA LYS A 44 -10.63 -10.05 7.15
C LYS A 44 -10.03 -10.84 5.98
N ARG A 45 -8.97 -10.33 5.34
CA ARG A 45 -8.32 -11.01 4.20
C ARG A 45 -7.69 -12.34 4.61
N ALA A 46 -7.07 -12.42 5.78
CA ALA A 46 -6.52 -13.67 6.28
C ALA A 46 -7.62 -14.73 6.46
N LYS A 47 -8.76 -14.35 7.05
CA LYS A 47 -9.94 -15.23 7.18
C LYS A 47 -10.52 -15.64 5.82
N GLU A 48 -10.65 -14.71 4.88
CA GLU A 48 -11.11 -14.98 3.51
C GLU A 48 -10.20 -15.99 2.78
N ARG A 49 -8.93 -16.08 3.19
CA ARG A 49 -7.95 -17.05 2.67
C ARG A 49 -7.87 -18.34 3.50
N GLY A 50 -8.75 -18.52 4.47
CA GLY A 50 -8.84 -19.74 5.27
C GLY A 50 -7.99 -19.77 6.54
N TYR A 51 -7.40 -18.65 6.97
CA TYR A 51 -6.68 -18.62 8.25
C TYR A 51 -7.65 -18.81 9.42
N ASN A 52 -7.42 -19.86 10.22
CA ASN A 52 -8.19 -20.15 11.43
C ASN A 52 -7.25 -20.50 12.60
N PRO A 53 -6.98 -19.55 13.52
CA PRO A 53 -6.05 -19.77 14.63
C PRO A 53 -6.53 -20.78 15.67
N GLN A 54 -7.82 -21.15 15.67
CA GLN A 54 -8.34 -22.19 16.57
C GLN A 54 -8.04 -23.61 16.08
N ALA A 55 -7.81 -23.77 14.77
CA ALA A 55 -7.46 -25.07 14.17
C ALA A 55 -5.95 -25.22 13.98
N ASP A 56 -5.29 -24.18 13.45
CA ASP A 56 -3.83 -24.11 13.30
C ASP A 56 -3.37 -22.66 13.51
N PHE A 57 -2.53 -22.45 14.52
CA PHE A 57 -2.03 -21.13 14.89
C PHE A 57 -0.98 -20.59 13.90
N ARG A 58 -0.41 -21.44 13.04
CA ARG A 58 0.69 -21.06 12.16
C ARG A 58 0.25 -20.10 11.06
N ILE A 59 0.88 -18.94 11.01
CA ILE A 59 0.66 -17.96 9.93
C ILE A 59 1.50 -18.35 8.72
N ARG A 60 0.84 -18.70 7.61
CA ARG A 60 1.45 -18.98 6.31
C ARG A 60 1.53 -17.71 5.47
N ARG A 61 2.46 -17.70 4.50
CA ARG A 61 2.69 -16.56 3.61
C ARG A 61 1.42 -16.17 2.84
N GLU A 62 0.65 -17.15 2.39
CA GLU A 62 -0.62 -16.94 1.67
C GLU A 62 -1.62 -16.04 2.44
N TYR A 63 -1.65 -16.09 3.77
CA TYR A 63 -2.57 -15.29 4.58
C TYR A 63 -2.17 -13.81 4.68
N VAL A 64 -0.90 -13.51 4.43
CA VAL A 64 -0.33 -12.17 4.58
C VAL A 64 0.04 -11.52 3.26
N GLU A 65 0.01 -12.23 2.13
CA GLU A 65 0.25 -11.67 0.79
C GLU A 65 -0.69 -10.49 0.47
N ASP A 66 -0.27 -9.57 -0.39
CA ASP A 66 -1.18 -8.53 -0.88
C ASP A 66 -2.18 -9.12 -1.87
N GLY A 67 -3.43 -8.68 -1.77
CA GLY A 67 -4.39 -8.93 -2.84
C GLY A 67 -3.97 -8.20 -4.11
N LYS A 68 -4.31 -8.75 -5.27
CA LYS A 68 -4.20 -8.02 -6.54
C LYS A 68 -4.95 -6.70 -6.41
N ARG A 69 -4.24 -5.57 -6.55
CA ARG A 69 -4.88 -4.25 -6.60
C ARG A 69 -5.59 -4.12 -7.95
N SER A 70 -6.89 -4.35 -7.99
CA SER A 70 -7.72 -4.08 -9.17
C SER A 70 -8.01 -2.57 -9.31
N GLY A 71 -6.98 -1.74 -9.14
CA GLY A 71 -7.08 -0.29 -9.35
C GLY A 71 -6.97 0.05 -10.82
N ARG A 72 -7.76 1.03 -11.28
CA ARG A 72 -7.63 1.59 -12.63
C ARG A 72 -6.22 2.18 -12.82
N PRO A 73 -5.47 1.81 -13.87
CA PRO A 73 -4.19 2.44 -14.15
C PRO A 73 -4.41 3.97 -14.30
N LYS A 74 -3.69 4.77 -13.53
CA LYS A 74 -3.65 6.22 -13.71
C LYS A 74 -2.64 6.48 -14.83
N ASN A 75 -3.11 6.79 -16.04
CA ASN A 75 -2.27 7.36 -17.09
C ASN A 75 -1.69 8.66 -16.55
N ARG A 76 -0.44 8.64 -16.09
CA ARG A 76 0.32 9.84 -15.82
C ARG A 76 0.76 10.37 -17.18
N LEU A 77 -0.01 11.30 -17.74
CA LEU A 77 0.42 12.10 -18.89
C LEU A 77 1.77 12.73 -18.50
N GLN A 78 2.82 12.43 -19.26
CA GLN A 78 4.12 13.10 -19.11
C GLN A 78 3.94 14.55 -19.56
N PRO A 79 4.43 15.56 -18.83
CA PRO A 79 4.44 16.92 -19.32
C PRO A 79 5.35 16.98 -20.54
N GLU A 80 4.80 17.34 -21.70
CA GLU A 80 5.59 17.66 -22.89
C GLU A 80 6.60 18.73 -22.53
N GLU A 81 7.88 18.41 -22.77
CA GLU A 81 9.00 19.32 -22.66
C GLU A 81 8.70 20.52 -23.56
N ARG A 82 8.45 21.67 -22.93
CA ARG A 82 8.44 22.95 -23.63
C ARG A 82 9.86 23.18 -24.15
N SER A 83 10.12 22.83 -25.41
CA SER A 83 11.34 23.25 -26.11
C SER A 83 11.30 24.77 -26.20
N GLY A 84 12.19 25.42 -25.45
CA GLY A 84 12.40 26.85 -25.51
C GLY A 84 12.93 27.28 -26.88
N HIS A 85 12.41 28.41 -27.33
CA HIS A 85 13.14 29.52 -27.97
C HIS A 85 14.45 29.19 -28.71
N GLU A 86 14.39 29.19 -30.04
CA GLU A 86 15.49 29.66 -30.87
C GLU A 86 14.96 30.77 -31.78
N ASP A 87 15.08 32.02 -31.30
CA ASP A 87 14.95 33.21 -32.13
C ASP A 87 16.28 33.42 -32.86
N VAL A 88 16.38 33.03 -34.13
CA VAL A 88 17.45 33.49 -35.02
C VAL A 88 16.93 33.68 -36.45
N SER A 89 17.33 34.81 -37.04
CA SER A 89 17.27 35.21 -38.46
C SER A 89 16.08 36.12 -38.82
N GLY A 90 16.27 37.35 -39.31
CA GLY A 90 17.47 38.07 -39.68
C GLY A 90 17.10 39.51 -40.03
N ASN A 91 17.92 40.47 -39.59
CA ASN A 91 17.93 41.81 -40.18
C ASN A 91 18.93 41.77 -41.31
N ASP A 92 18.44 41.64 -42.54
CA ASP A 92 19.20 41.96 -43.75
C ASP A 92 18.49 43.07 -44.52
N THR A 93 19.31 44.02 -44.94
CA THR A 93 19.03 45.35 -45.47
C THR A 93 18.54 45.33 -46.93
N ASP A 94 18.01 46.48 -47.36
CA ASP A 94 17.95 47.03 -48.73
C ASP A 94 16.89 46.50 -49.73
N ASN A 95 15.83 47.30 -49.94
CA ASN A 95 15.53 48.00 -51.22
C ASN A 95 14.36 48.99 -51.06
#